data_AF-A0A4Q3R1R8-F1
#
_entry.id   AF-A0A4Q3R1R8-F1
#
_cell.length_a   1.000
_cell.length_b   1.000
_cell.length_c   1.000
_cell.angle_alpha   90.00
_cell.angle_beta   90.00
_cell.angle_gamma   90.00
#
_symmetry.space_group_name_H-M   'P 1'
#
loop_
_entity.id
_entity.type
_entity.pdbx_description
1 polymer ?
#
loop_
_entity_poly.entity_id
_entity_poly.type
_entity_poly.pdbx_seq_one_letter_code
_entity_poly.pdbx_strand_id
1 'polypeptide(L)'
;MKQKEKLNVGIVGGAGYTGGELIRLLIHHPYVAVSFIHSRSNAGNAVASVHQDLLGETDLQFTGELSNDIDVLFLCVGHGEARKFLEETEVAENVKMID
;
A
#
# COMPACT_ATOMS: atom_id res chain seq x y z
N MET A 1 -5.87 -10.26 -26.78
CA MET A 1 -4.91 -10.15 -25.65
C MET A 1 -5.57 -10.83 -24.45
N LYS A 2 -4.92 -11.81 -23.80
CA LYS A 2 -5.47 -12.39 -22.56
C LYS A 2 -5.41 -11.29 -21.49
N GLN A 3 -6.55 -10.95 -20.86
CA GLN A 3 -6.49 -10.14 -19.64
C GLN A 3 -5.67 -10.92 -18.63
N LYS A 4 -4.57 -10.34 -18.17
CA LYS A 4 -3.77 -10.88 -17.09
C LYS A 4 -4.47 -10.48 -15.80
N GLU A 5 -4.69 -11.45 -14.91
CA GLU A 5 -5.31 -11.22 -13.60
C GLU A 5 -4.52 -10.14 -12.84
N LYS A 6 -5.22 -9.19 -12.21
CA LYS A 6 -4.57 -8.10 -11.48
C LYS A 6 -3.93 -8.65 -10.21
N LEU A 7 -2.74 -8.17 -9.88
CA LEU A 7 -2.11 -8.44 -8.60
C LEU A 7 -2.70 -7.54 -7.53
N ASN A 8 -3.06 -8.14 -6.40
CA ASN A 8 -3.51 -7.45 -5.19
C ASN A 8 -2.30 -6.96 -4.40
N VAL A 9 -2.29 -5.67 -4.08
CA VAL A 9 -1.13 -4.99 -3.48
C VAL A 9 -1.50 -4.32 -2.16
N GLY A 10 -0.74 -4.63 -1.12
CA GLY A 10 -0.71 -3.88 0.14
C GLY A 10 0.45 -2.88 0.17
N ILE A 11 0.24 -1.73 0.80
CA ILE A 11 1.27 -0.70 0.97
C ILE A 11 1.37 -0.34 2.46
N VAL A 12 2.54 -0.53 3.07
CA VAL A 12 2.83 -0.12 4.46
C VAL A 12 3.59 1.20 4.45
N GLY A 13 3.23 2.13 5.32
CA GLY A 13 3.86 3.45 5.33
C GLY A 13 3.37 4.37 4.22
N GLY A 14 2.15 4.12 3.72
CA GLY A 14 1.60 4.82 2.56
C GLY A 14 1.47 6.34 2.72
N ALA A 15 1.51 6.87 3.94
CA ALA A 15 1.44 8.32 4.20
C ALA A 15 2.75 9.07 3.93
N GLY A 16 3.89 8.37 3.77
CA GLY A 16 5.17 9.00 3.42
C GLY A 16 5.25 9.39 1.95
N TYR A 17 6.25 10.21 1.58
CA TYR A 17 6.41 10.68 0.19
C TYR A 17 6.63 9.55 -0.82
N THR A 18 7.43 8.53 -0.46
CA THR A 18 7.63 7.34 -1.28
C THR A 18 6.35 6.53 -1.42
N GLY A 19 5.57 6.41 -0.34
CA GLY A 19 4.25 5.81 -0.35
C GLY A 19 3.28 6.55 -1.27
N GLY A 20 3.25 7.88 -1.21
CA GLY A 20 2.42 8.72 -2.09
C GLY A 20 2.75 8.53 -3.57
N GLU A 21 4.03 8.58 -3.93
CA GLU A 21 4.48 8.35 -5.30
C GLU A 21 4.17 6.93 -5.79
N LEU A 22 4.35 5.91 -4.93
CA LEU A 22 3.97 4.54 -5.24
C LEU A 22 2.46 4.44 -5.50
N ILE A 23 1.62 5.03 -4.64
CA ILE A 23 0.17 5.04 -4.83
C ILE A 23 -0.18 5.69 -6.17
N ARG A 24 0.39 6.86 -6.47
CA ARG A 24 0.19 7.58 -7.74
C ARG A 24 0.47 6.70 -8.96
N LEU A 25 1.52 5.88 -8.91
CA LEU A 25 1.84 4.93 -9.98
C LEU A 25 0.88 3.74 -10.03
N LEU A 26 0.57 3.13 -8.88
CA LEU A 26 -0.18 1.88 -8.82
C LEU A 26 -1.67 2.05 -9.12
N ILE A 27 -2.30 3.17 -8.75
CA ILE A 27 -3.73 3.41 -9.04
C ILE A 27 -4.02 3.47 -10.55
N HIS A 28 -3.01 3.77 -11.38
CA HIS A 28 -3.11 3.78 -12.84
C HIS A 28 -2.50 2.54 -13.51
N HIS A 29 -1.95 1.61 -12.74
CA HIS A 29 -1.25 0.46 -13.31
C HIS A 29 -2.26 -0.62 -13.78
N PRO A 30 -2.23 -1.05 -15.06
CA PRO A 30 -3.29 -1.88 -15.64
C PRO A 30 -3.39 -3.29 -15.04
N TYR A 31 -2.33 -3.78 -14.41
CA TYR A 31 -2.25 -5.12 -13.83
C TYR A 31 -2.18 -5.15 -12.29
N VAL A 32 -2.52 -4.04 -11.63
CA VAL A 32 -2.50 -3.93 -10.17
C VAL A 32 -3.86 -3.45 -9.65
N ALA A 33 -4.24 -3.95 -8.50
CA ALA A 33 -5.28 -3.41 -7.64
C ALA A 33 -4.66 -3.11 -6.27
N VAL A 34 -4.82 -1.89 -5.77
CA VAL A 34 -4.39 -1.52 -4.42
C VAL A 34 -5.45 -2.02 -3.44
N SER A 35 -5.11 -3.02 -2.65
CA SER A 35 -6.02 -3.66 -1.69
C SER A 35 -6.09 -2.90 -0.38
N PHE A 36 -4.96 -2.40 0.12
CA PHE A 36 -4.94 -1.54 1.30
C PHE A 36 -3.73 -0.60 1.30
N ILE A 37 -3.89 0.53 2.00
CA ILE A 37 -2.82 1.49 2.27
C ILE A 37 -2.75 1.69 3.78
N HIS A 38 -1.73 1.13 4.41
CA HIS A 38 -1.58 1.09 5.85
C HIS A 38 -0.90 2.36 6.40
N SER A 39 -1.57 3.03 7.33
CA SER A 39 -1.05 4.12 8.14
C SER A 39 -1.84 4.22 9.45
N ARG A 40 -1.21 3.91 10.59
CA ARG A 40 -1.86 3.99 11.91
C ARG A 40 -2.34 5.40 12.26
N SER A 41 -1.55 6.43 11.94
CA SER A 41 -1.89 7.82 12.27
C SER A 41 -2.93 8.44 11.35
N ASN A 42 -3.23 7.83 10.20
CA ASN A 42 -4.20 8.33 9.22
C ASN A 42 -5.37 7.37 8.99
N ALA A 43 -5.50 6.29 9.76
CA ALA A 43 -6.55 5.29 9.56
C ALA A 43 -7.95 5.93 9.47
N GLY A 44 -8.71 5.58 8.43
CA GLY A 44 -10.02 6.14 8.12
C GLY A 44 -10.00 7.45 7.32
N ASN A 45 -8.86 8.13 7.22
CA ASN A 45 -8.74 9.32 6.37
C ASN A 45 -8.63 8.92 4.89
N ALA A 46 -9.18 9.76 4.02
CA ALA A 46 -8.97 9.63 2.59
C ALA A 46 -7.48 9.78 2.25
N VAL A 47 -6.98 8.98 1.30
CA VAL A 47 -5.58 9.09 0.84
C VAL A 47 -5.27 10.49 0.34
N ALA A 48 -6.21 11.09 -0.38
CA ALA A 48 -6.12 12.46 -0.89
C ALA A 48 -6.03 13.54 0.22
N SER A 49 -6.35 13.23 1.49
CA SER A 49 -6.16 14.20 2.58
C SER A 49 -4.69 14.38 2.97
N VAL A 50 -3.86 13.37 2.67
CA VAL A 50 -2.40 13.39 2.89
C VAL A 50 -1.67 13.69 1.57
N HIS A 51 -2.05 13.00 0.50
CA HIS A 51 -1.48 13.17 -0.85
C HIS A 51 -2.45 13.96 -1.73
N GLN A 52 -2.44 15.29 -1.57
CA GLN A 52 -3.44 16.19 -2.17
C GLN A 52 -3.45 16.19 -3.70
N ASP A 53 -2.33 15.79 -4.32
CA ASP A 53 -2.20 15.60 -5.77
C ASP A 53 -3.03 14.42 -6.30
N LEU A 54 -3.50 13.51 -5.42
CA LEU A 54 -4.39 12.40 -5.76
C LEU A 54 -5.87 12.74 -5.59
N LEU A 55 -6.23 13.99 -5.28
CA LEU A 55 -7.61 14.41 -5.15
C LEU A 55 -8.36 14.26 -6.48
N GLY A 56 -9.43 13.44 -6.47
CA GLY A 56 -10.22 13.14 -7.67
C GLY A 56 -9.69 11.97 -8.50
N GLU A 57 -8.50 11.45 -8.18
CA GLU A 57 -7.91 10.27 -8.84
C GLU A 57 -8.28 8.96 -8.12
N THR A 58 -8.60 9.01 -6.81
CA THR A 58 -8.93 7.83 -6.03
C THR A 58 -9.81 8.14 -4.81
N ASP A 59 -10.68 7.18 -4.47
CA ASP A 59 -11.50 7.18 -3.25
C ASP A 59 -10.90 6.30 -2.13
N LEU A 60 -9.66 5.82 -2.32
CA LEU A 60 -8.99 4.97 -1.35
C LEU A 60 -8.79 5.70 -0.02
N GLN A 61 -8.82 4.92 1.06
CA GLN A 61 -8.62 5.39 2.42
C GLN A 61 -7.43 4.66 3.05
N PHE A 62 -6.79 5.32 4.00
CA PHE A 62 -5.82 4.65 4.85
C PHE A 62 -6.53 3.70 5.81
N THR A 63 -5.89 2.60 6.13
CA THR A 63 -6.32 1.67 7.17
C THR A 63 -5.23 1.49 8.23
N GLY A 64 -5.65 1.18 9.46
CA GLY A 64 -4.76 0.71 10.53
C GLY A 64 -4.61 -0.81 10.55
N GLU A 65 -5.33 -1.51 9.66
CA GLU A 65 -5.36 -2.97 9.58
C GLU A 65 -4.53 -3.46 8.40
N LEU A 66 -4.07 -4.71 8.50
CA LEU A 66 -3.33 -5.41 7.46
C LEU A 66 -4.15 -6.59 6.96
N SER A 67 -3.96 -6.95 5.70
CA SER A 67 -4.53 -8.14 5.10
C SER A 67 -3.43 -9.02 4.50
N ASN A 68 -3.56 -10.33 4.67
CA ASN A 68 -2.71 -11.32 3.99
C ASN A 68 -3.30 -11.77 2.65
N ASP A 69 -4.49 -11.28 2.27
CA ASP A 69 -5.12 -11.52 0.96
C ASP A 69 -4.55 -10.57 -0.11
N ILE A 70 -3.23 -10.66 -0.32
CA ILE A 70 -2.46 -9.87 -1.27
C ILE A 70 -1.36 -10.72 -1.92
N ASP A 71 -0.94 -10.32 -3.12
CA ASP A 71 0.19 -10.95 -3.81
C ASP A 71 1.52 -10.28 -3.48
N VAL A 72 1.48 -8.95 -3.24
CA VAL A 72 2.67 -8.12 -3.01
C VAL A 72 2.44 -7.12 -1.88
N LEU A 73 3.42 -7.00 -0.99
CA LEU A 73 3.48 -5.99 0.07
C LEU A 73 4.66 -5.04 -0.17
N PHE A 74 4.37 -3.75 -0.31
CA PHE A 74 5.40 -2.70 -0.34
C PHE A 74 5.64 -2.13 1.05
N LEU A 75 6.90 -1.98 1.43
CA LEU A 75 7.32 -1.37 2.70
C LEU A 75 7.88 0.03 2.41
N CYS A 76 7.04 1.05 2.51
CA CYS A 76 7.44 2.45 2.32
C CYS A 76 7.68 3.14 3.67
N VAL A 77 8.54 2.55 4.50
CA VAL A 77 8.78 3.00 5.88
C VAL A 77 10.18 3.57 6.06
N GLY A 78 10.41 4.25 7.20
CA GLY A 78 11.71 4.83 7.51
C GLY A 78 12.81 3.79 7.68
N HIS A 79 14.07 4.23 7.60
CA HIS A 79 15.23 3.35 7.81
C HIS A 79 15.13 2.60 9.15
N GLY A 80 15.25 1.26 9.09
CA GLY A 80 15.15 0.38 10.25
C GLY A 80 13.73 0.05 10.71
N GLU A 81 12.70 0.75 10.20
CA GLU A 81 11.30 0.49 10.56
C GLU A 81 10.73 -0.72 9.83
N ALA A 82 11.22 -1.05 8.63
CA ALA A 82 10.80 -2.25 7.88
C ALA A 82 11.07 -3.53 8.68
N ARG A 83 12.27 -3.63 9.28
CA ARG A 83 12.63 -4.75 10.13
C ARG A 83 11.72 -4.86 11.36
N LYS A 84 11.48 -3.75 12.07
CA LYS A 84 10.59 -3.74 13.23
C LYS A 84 9.18 -4.17 12.84
N PHE A 85 8.67 -3.66 11.73
CA PHE A 85 7.36 -4.04 11.21
C PHE A 85 7.26 -5.55 10.98
N LEU A 86 8.26 -6.16 10.34
CA LEU A 86 8.29 -7.61 10.06
C LEU A 86 8.51 -8.47 11.31
N GLU A 87 9.14 -7.94 12.36
CA GLU A 87 9.26 -8.62 13.65
C GLU A 87 7.94 -8.58 14.44
N GLU A 88 7.11 -7.55 14.25
CA GLU A 88 5.83 -7.35 14.94
C GLU A 88 4.61 -7.90 14.16
N THR A 89 4.78 -8.24 12.88
CA THR A 89 3.68 -8.56 11.97
C THR A 89 3.95 -9.86 11.23
N GLU A 90 3.02 -10.80 11.31
CA GLU A 90 3.05 -12.01 10.50
C GLU A 90 2.51 -11.73 9.09
N VAL A 91 3.36 -11.97 8.08
CA VAL A 91 3.02 -11.87 6.67
C VAL A 91 3.04 -13.26 6.05
N ALA A 92 2.01 -13.63 5.29
CA ALA A 92 1.88 -14.96 4.71
C ALA A 92 3.04 -15.27 3.74
N GLU A 93 3.52 -16.51 3.74
CA GLU A 93 4.72 -16.93 2.99
C GLU A 93 4.63 -16.70 1.46
N ASN A 94 3.40 -16.69 0.92
CA ASN A 94 3.15 -16.48 -0.50
C ASN A 94 3.19 -15.00 -0.93
N VAL A 95 3.21 -14.06 0.03
CA VAL A 95 3.25 -12.62 -0.24
C VAL A 95 4.67 -12.21 -0.60
N LYS A 96 4.83 -11.59 -1.78
CA LYS A 96 6.12 -11.05 -2.20
C LYS A 96 6.35 -9.70 -1.54
N MET A 97 7.55 -9.44 -1.04
CA MET A 97 7.88 -8.18 -0.38
C MET A 97 8.81 -7.33 -1.23
N ILE A 98 8.57 -6.01 -1.23
CA ILE A 98 9.42 -4.99 -1.85
C ILE A 98 9.66 -3.89 -0.80
N ASP A 99 10.92 -3.69 -0.41
CA ASP A 99 11.39 -2.65 0.52
C ASP A 99 12.31 -1.66 -0.23
#